data_AF-A0A7R9W4X5-F1
#
_entry.id   AF-A0A7R9W4X5-F1
#
_cell.length_a   1.000
_cell.length_b   1.000
_cell.length_c   1.000
_cell.angle_alpha   90.00
_cell.angle_beta   90.00
_cell.angle_gamma   90.00
#
_symmetry.space_group_name_H-M   'P 1'
#
loop_
_entity.id
_entity.type
_entity.pdbx_description
1 polymer ?
#
loop_
_entity_poly.entity_id
_entity_poly.type
_entity_poly.pdbx_seq_one_letter_code
_entity_poly.pdbx_strand_id
1 'polypeptide(L)'
;ELPNLGCGRGIAGGMKDLFVPDVLIYHVQLPYESPNMFKQKDDGTGGEIVFYLKPSRRFVDEVTGAQPLTPAARHFVRWCQNADSDLSVSSLFKCMALVRNLDRHNLGWLNPYNGKPVLITESGRARRGTTAEGLKFLEMRANVHKWAFLAKKGFVGLIPKFRDMRIDVGWTIEAGADADLPECILGAVGMNYMDESKFLKIE
;
A
#
# COMPACT_ATOMS: atom_id res chain seq x y z
N GLU A 1 6.85 23.32 -14.34
CA GLU A 1 8.23 22.95 -13.96
C GLU A 1 8.33 23.03 -12.45
N LEU A 2 8.56 21.91 -11.77
CA LEU A 2 8.82 21.88 -10.32
C LEU A 2 10.23 22.42 -10.06
N PRO A 3 10.48 23.12 -8.93
CA PRO A 3 11.81 23.60 -8.61
C PRO A 3 12.77 22.42 -8.51
N ASN A 4 13.85 22.52 -9.28
CA ASN A 4 14.93 21.56 -9.32
C ASN A 4 15.50 21.42 -7.91
N LEU A 5 15.19 20.32 -7.23
CA LEU A 5 15.75 19.96 -5.92
C LEU A 5 17.18 19.46 -6.14
N GLY A 6 18.04 20.40 -6.56
CA GLY A 6 19.45 20.16 -6.82
C GLY A 6 20.16 19.64 -5.56
N CYS A 7 21.02 18.65 -5.77
CA CYS A 7 21.98 18.20 -4.79
C CYS A 7 22.84 19.40 -4.35
N GLY A 8 22.72 19.79 -3.09
CA GLY A 8 23.59 20.77 -2.43
C GLY A 8 23.21 22.24 -2.60
N ARG A 9 22.32 22.73 -1.73
CA ARG A 9 22.42 24.01 -0.97
C ARG A 9 21.13 24.29 -0.19
N GLY A 10 21.26 24.46 1.12
CA GLY A 10 20.33 25.25 1.97
C GLY A 10 18.86 24.82 2.02
N ILE A 11 18.56 23.72 2.71
CA ILE A 11 17.19 23.33 3.10
C ILE A 11 16.73 24.21 4.28
N ALA A 12 16.37 25.46 4.03
CA ALA A 12 15.72 26.31 5.04
C ALA A 12 14.42 26.97 4.54
N GLY A 13 14.07 26.84 3.26
CA GLY A 13 12.88 27.48 2.68
C GLY A 13 11.90 26.58 1.91
N GLY A 14 12.20 25.30 1.68
CA GLY A 14 11.55 24.51 0.62
C GLY A 14 10.48 23.47 1.01
N MET A 15 10.11 23.32 2.30
CA MET A 15 9.19 22.24 2.72
C MET A 15 7.79 22.67 3.17
N LYS A 16 7.50 23.98 3.22
CA LYS A 16 6.23 24.47 3.78
C LYS A 16 4.99 24.11 2.93
N ASP A 17 5.18 23.83 1.65
CA ASP A 17 4.09 23.52 0.70
C ASP A 17 4.00 22.02 0.34
N LEU A 18 4.76 21.15 1.01
CA LEU A 18 4.76 19.72 0.69
C LEU A 18 3.56 19.03 1.34
N PHE A 19 2.77 18.31 0.53
CA PHE A 19 1.74 17.44 1.07
C PHE A 19 2.38 16.21 1.72
N VAL A 20 2.33 16.16 3.05
CA VAL A 20 2.67 14.99 3.86
C VAL A 20 1.41 14.54 4.59
N PRO A 21 0.93 13.30 4.40
CA PRO A 21 -0.28 12.83 5.06
C PRO A 21 -0.04 12.57 6.55
N ASP A 22 -1.03 12.93 7.38
CA ASP A 22 -1.07 12.57 8.79
C ASP A 22 -1.44 11.08 8.97
N VAL A 23 -2.12 10.51 7.98
CA VAL A 23 -2.39 9.08 7.85
C VAL A 23 -2.27 8.62 6.40
N LEU A 24 -1.45 7.59 6.18
CA LEU A 24 -1.46 6.83 4.93
C LEU A 24 -2.46 5.70 5.09
N ILE A 25 -3.44 5.63 4.21
CA ILE A 25 -4.48 4.61 4.20
C ILE A 25 -4.19 3.64 3.06
N TYR A 26 -4.10 2.35 3.35
CA TYR A 26 -4.14 1.32 2.30
C TYR A 26 -5.49 0.61 2.38
N HIS A 27 -6.28 0.71 1.31
CA HIS A 27 -7.64 0.21 1.28
C HIS A 27 -7.76 -0.87 0.20
N VAL A 28 -8.01 -2.10 0.62
CA VAL A 28 -8.08 -3.27 -0.27
C VAL A 28 -9.52 -3.76 -0.36
N GLN A 29 -10.04 -3.81 -1.59
CA GLN A 29 -11.33 -4.43 -1.88
C GLN A 29 -11.10 -5.88 -2.28
N LEU A 30 -11.72 -6.81 -1.55
CA LEU A 30 -11.51 -8.25 -1.65
C LEU A 30 -12.71 -8.96 -2.28
N PRO A 31 -12.52 -9.80 -3.31
CA PRO A 31 -13.58 -10.64 -3.85
C PRO A 31 -13.85 -11.86 -2.96
N TYR A 32 -15.12 -12.21 -2.78
CA TYR A 32 -15.54 -13.50 -2.20
C TYR A 32 -15.85 -14.56 -3.26
N GLU A 33 -16.18 -14.11 -4.47
CA GLU A 33 -16.44 -15.00 -5.59
C GLU A 33 -15.14 -15.43 -6.27
N SER A 34 -14.99 -16.76 -6.45
CA SER A 34 -13.93 -17.31 -7.29
C SER A 34 -14.02 -16.74 -8.71
N PRO A 35 -12.88 -16.43 -9.34
CA PRO A 35 -12.89 -15.86 -10.69
C PRO A 35 -13.46 -16.87 -11.69
N ASN A 36 -14.30 -16.40 -12.61
CA ASN A 36 -14.85 -17.20 -13.71
C ASN A 36 -14.06 -16.93 -15.00
N MET A 37 -13.52 -17.99 -15.61
CA MET A 37 -12.75 -17.89 -16.88
C MET A 37 -13.55 -17.28 -18.03
N PHE A 38 -14.89 -17.36 -17.99
CA PHE A 38 -15.80 -16.94 -19.06
C PHE A 38 -16.55 -15.63 -18.76
N LYS A 39 -16.35 -15.03 -17.58
CA LYS A 39 -16.95 -13.74 -17.20
C LYS A 39 -15.95 -12.93 -16.38
N GLN A 40 -15.37 -11.89 -16.97
CA GLN A 40 -14.76 -10.81 -16.18
C GLN A 40 -15.90 -9.99 -15.57
N LYS A 41 -16.14 -10.20 -14.27
CA LYS A 41 -16.88 -9.26 -13.46
C LYS A 41 -15.86 -8.41 -12.70
N ASP A 42 -15.83 -7.12 -13.03
CA ASP A 42 -14.98 -6.12 -12.37
C ASP A 42 -15.51 -5.71 -11.00
N ASP A 43 -16.79 -5.99 -10.73
CA ASP A 43 -17.48 -5.79 -9.44
C ASP A 43 -18.25 -7.07 -9.05
N GLY A 44 -18.28 -7.37 -7.76
CA GLY A 44 -18.96 -8.54 -7.20
C GLY A 44 -18.99 -8.53 -5.69
N THR A 45 -19.59 -9.55 -5.07
CA THR A 45 -19.62 -9.65 -3.61
C THR A 45 -18.22 -9.76 -3.02
N GLY A 46 -18.03 -9.13 -1.86
CA GLY A 46 -16.70 -8.96 -1.29
C GLY A 46 -16.72 -8.30 0.07
N GLY A 47 -15.53 -8.04 0.57
CA GLY A 47 -15.30 -7.25 1.78
C GLY A 47 -14.11 -6.31 1.58
N GLU A 48 -13.79 -5.52 2.60
CA GLU A 48 -12.72 -4.54 2.54
C GLU A 48 -11.78 -4.70 3.72
N ILE A 49 -10.48 -4.50 3.47
CA ILE A 49 -9.47 -4.38 4.54
C ILE A 49 -8.86 -3.00 4.43
N VAL A 50 -8.93 -2.24 5.51
CA VAL A 50 -8.42 -0.87 5.58
C VAL A 50 -7.32 -0.80 6.62
N PHE A 51 -6.11 -0.42 6.18
CA PHE A 51 -4.96 -0.19 7.04
C PHE A 51 -4.76 1.31 7.22
N TYR A 52 -4.61 1.74 8.46
CA TYR A 52 -4.29 3.12 8.81
C TYR A 52 -2.86 3.17 9.34
N LEU A 53 -1.95 3.76 8.57
CA LEU A 53 -0.53 3.88 8.92
C LEU A 53 -0.23 5.32 9.32
N LYS A 54 0.27 5.49 10.54
CA LYS A 54 0.72 6.79 11.03
C LYS A 54 2.21 6.99 10.74
N PRO A 55 2.63 8.22 10.38
CA PRO A 55 4.04 8.59 10.29
C PRO A 55 4.84 8.17 11.53
N SER A 56 6.02 7.59 11.32
CA SER A 56 6.96 7.36 12.41
C SER A 56 7.53 8.70 12.90
N ARG A 57 7.94 8.76 14.18
CA ARG A 57 8.59 9.96 14.73
C ARG A 57 9.81 10.39 13.91
N ARG A 58 10.63 9.41 13.52
CA ARG A 58 11.79 9.62 12.65
C ARG A 58 11.40 10.32 11.35
N PHE A 59 10.39 9.83 10.63
CA PHE A 59 9.96 10.45 9.38
C PHE A 59 9.43 11.87 9.60
N VAL A 60 8.67 12.10 10.69
CA VAL A 60 8.23 13.45 11.07
C VAL A 60 9.43 14.38 11.33
N ASP A 61 10.46 13.91 12.03
CA ASP A 61 11.68 14.70 12.28
C ASP A 61 12.43 15.00 10.98
N GLU A 62 12.47 14.06 10.02
CA GLU A 62 13.08 14.28 8.69
C GLU A 62 12.31 15.34 7.87
N VAL A 63 10.98 15.27 7.80
CA VAL A 63 10.15 16.21 7.01
C VAL A 63 9.85 17.52 7.73
N THR A 64 10.25 17.67 8.98
CA THR A 64 10.23 18.96 9.71
C THR A 64 11.60 19.62 9.78
N GLY A 65 12.65 18.94 9.29
CA GLY A 65 14.02 19.46 9.27
C GLY A 65 14.78 19.27 10.60
N ALA A 66 14.21 18.56 11.58
CA ALA A 66 14.91 18.16 12.80
C ALA A 66 15.96 17.07 12.53
N GLN A 67 15.84 16.34 11.42
CA GLN A 67 16.82 15.37 10.92
C GLN A 67 17.03 15.55 9.40
N PRO A 68 18.19 15.15 8.85
CA PRO A 68 18.41 15.15 7.41
C PRO A 68 17.42 14.26 6.66
N LEU A 69 16.79 14.78 5.61
CA LEU A 69 15.85 14.03 4.79
C LEU A 69 16.56 12.95 3.96
N THR A 70 16.25 11.69 4.23
CA THR A 70 16.81 10.55 3.51
C THR A 70 16.31 10.46 2.06
N PRO A 71 17.04 9.78 1.14
CA PRO A 71 16.56 9.50 -0.21
C PRO A 71 15.16 8.87 -0.25
N ALA A 72 14.93 7.84 0.57
CA ALA A 72 13.64 7.16 0.63
C ALA A 72 12.51 8.06 1.15
N ALA A 73 12.77 8.87 2.19
CA ALA A 73 11.78 9.82 2.68
C ALA A 73 11.46 10.90 1.63
N ARG A 74 12.47 11.40 0.92
CA ARG A 74 12.29 12.34 -0.19
C ARG A 74 11.46 11.72 -1.31
N HIS A 75 11.72 10.47 -1.65
CA HIS A 75 10.97 9.74 -2.66
C HIS A 75 9.50 9.55 -2.26
N PHE A 76 9.26 9.13 -1.03
CA PHE A 76 7.91 8.99 -0.50
C PHE A 76 7.15 10.32 -0.46
N VAL A 77 7.81 11.43 -0.09
CA VAL A 77 7.19 12.77 -0.12
C VAL A 77 6.82 13.19 -1.53
N ARG A 78 7.68 12.95 -2.53
CA ARG A 78 7.35 13.22 -3.94
C ARG A 78 6.20 12.34 -4.44
N TRP A 79 6.17 11.08 -4.02
CA TRP A 79 5.04 10.20 -4.32
C TRP A 79 3.74 10.76 -3.74
N CYS A 80 3.74 11.19 -2.46
CA CYS A 80 2.56 11.76 -1.81
C CYS A 80 2.01 13.01 -2.50
N GLN A 81 2.87 13.81 -3.13
CA GLN A 81 2.47 15.03 -3.83
C GLN A 81 1.72 14.74 -5.14
N ASN A 82 2.11 13.68 -5.85
CA ASN A 82 1.73 13.46 -7.24
C ASN A 82 0.83 12.25 -7.45
N ALA A 83 0.79 11.30 -6.52
CA ALA A 83 0.07 10.03 -6.70
C ALA A 83 -1.44 10.21 -6.97
N ASP A 84 -2.09 11.23 -6.42
CA ASP A 84 -3.52 11.47 -6.69
C ASP A 84 -3.79 11.93 -8.14
N SER A 85 -2.89 12.75 -8.69
CA SER A 85 -3.05 13.36 -10.02
C SER A 85 -2.38 12.58 -11.15
N ASP A 86 -1.41 11.70 -10.83
CA ASP A 86 -0.62 10.98 -11.82
C ASP A 86 -0.64 9.48 -11.56
N LEU A 87 -1.30 8.76 -12.47
CA LEU A 87 -1.42 7.31 -12.40
C LEU A 87 -0.06 6.60 -12.48
N SER A 88 0.89 7.12 -13.26
CA SER A 88 2.22 6.54 -13.39
C SER A 88 2.98 6.59 -12.06
N VAL A 89 2.81 7.67 -11.30
CA VAL A 89 3.38 7.79 -9.94
C VAL A 89 2.63 6.89 -8.96
N SER A 90 1.29 6.90 -8.98
CA SER A 90 0.50 6.05 -8.08
C SER A 90 0.81 4.55 -8.26
N SER A 91 1.10 4.13 -9.49
CA SER A 91 1.39 2.74 -9.84
C SER A 91 2.73 2.21 -9.31
N LEU A 92 3.59 3.09 -8.81
CA LEU A 92 4.85 2.71 -8.13
C LEU A 92 4.60 2.09 -6.75
N PHE A 93 3.38 2.16 -6.22
CA PHE A 93 3.06 1.57 -4.93
C PHE A 93 3.14 0.04 -4.99
N LYS A 94 3.97 -0.55 -4.13
CA LYS A 94 4.15 -2.01 -4.00
C LYS A 94 3.53 -2.50 -2.70
N CYS A 95 2.85 -3.64 -2.78
CA CYS A 95 2.37 -4.40 -1.63
C CYS A 95 3.07 -5.75 -1.57
N MET A 96 3.37 -6.22 -0.36
CA MET A 96 3.94 -7.54 -0.09
C MET A 96 3.06 -8.23 0.93
N ALA A 97 2.73 -9.50 0.70
CA ALA A 97 2.05 -10.35 1.66
C ALA A 97 2.88 -11.62 1.90
N LEU A 98 3.36 -11.80 3.13
CA LEU A 98 4.13 -12.94 3.57
C LEU A 98 3.28 -13.81 4.50
N VAL A 99 2.86 -14.97 4.02
CA VAL A 99 2.23 -16.02 4.82
C VAL A 99 3.33 -16.82 5.52
N ARG A 100 3.46 -16.65 6.84
CA ARG A 100 4.50 -17.26 7.68
C ARG A 100 4.35 -18.77 7.85
N ASN A 101 3.14 -19.30 7.67
CA ASN A 101 2.80 -20.72 7.89
C ASN A 101 2.10 -21.33 6.68
N LEU A 102 2.53 -20.97 5.47
CA LEU A 102 1.89 -21.37 4.21
C LEU A 102 1.84 -22.89 4.00
N ASP A 103 2.85 -23.60 4.50
CA ASP A 103 2.99 -25.05 4.52
C ASP A 103 1.83 -25.77 5.21
N ARG A 104 1.20 -25.13 6.21
CA ARG A 104 0.06 -25.71 6.96
C ARG A 104 -1.27 -25.66 6.20
N HIS A 105 -1.32 -24.98 5.05
CA HIS A 105 -2.58 -24.59 4.41
C HIS A 105 -2.89 -25.34 3.12
N ASN A 106 -2.07 -26.32 2.72
CA ASN A 106 -2.13 -26.99 1.42
C ASN A 106 -2.13 -26.00 0.23
N LEU A 107 -1.35 -24.91 0.37
CA LEU A 107 -1.21 -23.84 -0.62
C LEU A 107 0.23 -23.72 -1.13
N GLY A 108 0.94 -24.86 -1.22
CA GLY A 108 2.34 -24.88 -1.66
C GLY A 108 2.58 -24.30 -3.06
N TRP A 109 1.55 -24.27 -3.90
CA TRP A 109 1.59 -23.62 -5.21
C TRP A 109 1.77 -22.08 -5.14
N LEU A 110 1.51 -21.45 -3.98
CA LEU A 110 1.76 -20.04 -3.73
C LEU A 110 3.21 -19.75 -3.29
N ASN A 111 4.03 -20.76 -3.00
CA ASN A 111 5.42 -20.57 -2.56
C ASN A 111 6.24 -19.64 -3.46
N PRO A 112 6.17 -19.73 -4.81
CA PRO A 112 6.93 -18.83 -5.68
C PRO A 112 6.50 -17.36 -5.60
N TYR A 113 5.37 -17.06 -4.97
CA TYR A 113 4.80 -15.71 -4.87
C TYR A 113 4.79 -15.17 -3.43
N ASN A 114 4.98 -16.04 -2.44
CA ASN A 114 4.90 -15.69 -1.03
C ASN A 114 5.95 -14.63 -0.65
N GLY A 115 5.50 -13.49 -0.12
CA GLY A 115 6.38 -12.37 0.25
C GLY A 115 6.96 -11.57 -0.92
N LYS A 116 6.62 -11.89 -2.18
CA LYS A 116 7.09 -11.10 -3.33
C LYS A 116 6.34 -9.77 -3.43
N PRO A 117 7.04 -8.67 -3.74
CA PRO A 117 6.38 -7.39 -3.98
C PRO A 117 5.55 -7.44 -5.25
N VAL A 118 4.36 -6.86 -5.18
CA VAL A 118 3.42 -6.71 -6.29
C VAL A 118 3.10 -5.24 -6.47
N LEU A 119 3.32 -4.72 -7.68
CA LEU A 119 2.92 -3.36 -8.05
C LEU A 119 1.39 -3.27 -8.13
N ILE A 120 0.84 -2.22 -7.53
CA ILE A 120 -0.58 -1.93 -7.59
C ILE A 120 -0.83 -0.94 -8.74
N THR A 121 -0.90 -1.47 -9.96
CA THR A 121 -0.98 -0.70 -11.20
C THR A 121 -2.43 -0.31 -11.53
N GLU A 122 -3.06 -0.97 -12.51
CA GLU A 122 -4.39 -0.63 -13.03
C GLU A 122 -5.50 -0.78 -12.01
N SER A 123 -5.31 -1.68 -11.03
CA SER A 123 -6.20 -1.89 -9.89
C SER A 123 -6.07 -0.85 -8.78
N GLY A 124 -5.07 0.03 -8.87
CA GLY A 124 -4.68 0.98 -7.84
C GLY A 124 -5.16 2.39 -8.08
N ARG A 125 -5.65 3.10 -7.06
CA ARG A 125 -5.89 4.55 -7.16
C ARG A 125 -5.49 5.23 -5.87
N ALA A 126 -4.66 6.26 -5.97
CA ALA A 126 -4.37 7.14 -4.85
C ALA A 126 -5.35 8.33 -4.84
N ARG A 127 -5.77 8.75 -3.66
CA ARG A 127 -6.59 9.95 -3.42
C ARG A 127 -6.08 10.67 -2.19
N ARG A 128 -5.90 11.98 -2.26
CA ARG A 128 -5.59 12.79 -1.07
C ARG A 128 -6.81 13.58 -0.63
N GLY A 129 -6.86 13.91 0.64
CA GLY A 129 -7.89 14.78 1.16
C GLY A 129 -7.58 15.29 2.55
N THR A 130 -8.46 16.13 3.04
CA THR A 130 -8.42 16.67 4.40
C THR A 130 -9.80 16.45 5.01
N THR A 131 -9.87 15.88 6.21
CA THR A 131 -11.14 15.72 6.92
C THR A 131 -11.67 17.08 7.40
N ALA A 132 -12.92 17.13 7.86
CA ALA A 132 -13.49 18.35 8.42
C ALA A 132 -12.69 18.86 9.63
N GLU A 133 -12.04 17.96 10.36
CA GLU A 133 -11.17 18.22 11.52
C GLU A 133 -9.74 18.61 11.13
N GLY A 134 -9.43 18.72 9.84
CA GLY A 134 -8.13 19.13 9.34
C GLY A 134 -7.09 18.02 9.18
N LEU A 135 -7.48 16.75 9.36
CA LEU A 135 -6.57 15.61 9.20
C LEU A 135 -6.30 15.35 7.72
N LYS A 136 -5.03 15.45 7.29
CA LYS A 136 -4.63 15.11 5.92
C LYS A 136 -4.49 13.60 5.78
N PHE A 137 -5.15 13.03 4.79
CA PHE A 137 -4.99 11.62 4.45
C PHE A 137 -4.53 11.45 3.01
N LEU A 138 -3.81 10.36 2.77
CA LEU A 138 -3.59 9.82 1.43
C LEU A 138 -4.05 8.38 1.44
N GLU A 139 -5.07 8.07 0.66
CA GLU A 139 -5.61 6.73 0.49
C GLU A 139 -5.09 6.11 -0.79
N MET A 140 -4.34 5.02 -0.68
CA MET A 140 -4.03 4.13 -1.79
C MET A 140 -5.02 2.96 -1.77
N ARG A 141 -5.90 2.91 -2.77
CA ARG A 141 -6.84 1.80 -2.94
C ARG A 141 -6.26 0.73 -3.84
N ALA A 142 -6.60 -0.52 -3.59
CA ALA A 142 -6.36 -1.65 -4.49
C ALA A 142 -7.64 -2.46 -4.65
N ASN A 143 -8.12 -2.60 -5.88
CA ASN A 143 -9.29 -3.43 -6.18
C ASN A 143 -8.84 -4.81 -6.70
N VAL A 144 -8.92 -5.83 -5.83
CA VAL A 144 -8.52 -7.22 -6.14
C VAL A 144 -9.49 -7.89 -7.12
N HIS A 145 -10.70 -7.36 -7.31
CA HIS A 145 -11.61 -7.88 -8.34
C HIS A 145 -11.03 -7.77 -9.75
N LYS A 146 -10.20 -6.75 -9.98
CA LYS A 146 -9.52 -6.45 -11.24
C LYS A 146 -8.20 -7.20 -11.44
N TRP A 147 -7.77 -7.99 -10.46
CA TRP A 147 -6.51 -8.70 -10.57
C TRP A 147 -6.61 -9.89 -11.52
N ALA A 148 -5.46 -10.28 -12.08
CA ALA A 148 -5.36 -11.45 -12.94
C ALA A 148 -5.89 -12.71 -12.24
N PHE A 149 -6.43 -13.64 -13.04
CA PHE A 149 -7.14 -14.84 -12.58
C PHE A 149 -6.41 -15.59 -11.46
N LEU A 150 -5.10 -15.82 -11.61
CA LEU A 150 -4.31 -16.58 -10.64
C LEU A 150 -4.17 -15.86 -9.29
N ALA A 151 -3.95 -14.54 -9.33
CA ALA A 151 -3.82 -13.72 -8.13
C ALA A 151 -5.16 -13.64 -7.38
N LYS A 152 -6.26 -13.44 -8.10
CA LYS A 152 -7.62 -13.46 -7.54
C LYS A 152 -7.98 -14.83 -6.96
N LYS A 153 -7.69 -15.93 -7.67
CA LYS A 153 -7.89 -17.30 -7.19
C LYS A 153 -7.06 -17.60 -5.93
N GLY A 154 -5.82 -17.11 -5.88
CA GLY A 154 -4.97 -17.18 -4.70
C GLY A 154 -5.61 -16.51 -3.50
N PHE A 155 -6.02 -15.25 -3.65
CA PHE A 155 -6.67 -14.49 -2.58
C PHE A 155 -7.95 -15.16 -2.08
N VAL A 156 -8.87 -15.54 -2.97
CA VAL A 156 -10.12 -16.22 -2.59
C VAL A 156 -9.84 -17.54 -1.87
N GLY A 157 -8.81 -18.28 -2.27
CA GLY A 157 -8.40 -19.52 -1.60
C GLY A 157 -7.78 -19.32 -0.21
N LEU A 158 -7.28 -18.12 0.11
CA LEU A 158 -6.72 -17.78 1.42
C LEU A 158 -7.80 -17.40 2.43
N ILE A 159 -8.88 -16.74 1.99
CA ILE A 159 -9.91 -16.18 2.89
C ILE A 159 -10.42 -17.21 3.92
N PRO A 160 -10.88 -18.43 3.52
CA PRO A 160 -11.38 -19.41 4.48
C PRO A 160 -10.33 -19.95 5.47
N LYS A 161 -9.04 -19.63 5.25
CA LYS A 161 -7.91 -20.08 6.08
C LYS A 161 -7.38 -18.98 6.98
N PHE A 162 -7.88 -17.76 6.87
CA PHE A 162 -7.42 -16.60 7.63
C PHE A 162 -7.39 -16.81 9.14
N ARG A 163 -8.33 -17.60 9.68
CA ARG A 163 -8.40 -17.94 11.11
C ARG A 163 -7.18 -18.71 11.62
N ASP A 164 -6.48 -19.43 10.74
CA ASP A 164 -5.32 -20.26 11.08
C ASP A 164 -4.03 -19.74 10.44
N MET A 165 -4.08 -18.57 9.79
CA MET A 165 -2.96 -17.97 9.08
C MET A 165 -2.25 -16.89 9.90
N ARG A 166 -0.95 -16.76 9.64
CA ARG A 166 -0.12 -15.65 10.10
C ARG A 166 0.42 -14.93 8.87
N ILE A 167 -0.07 -13.72 8.62
CA ILE A 167 0.22 -12.95 7.41
C ILE A 167 0.88 -11.65 7.82
N ASP A 168 2.07 -11.36 7.30
CA ASP A 168 2.64 -10.02 7.38
C ASP A 168 2.39 -9.30 6.06
N VAL A 169 1.85 -8.09 6.15
CA VAL A 169 1.63 -7.22 5.01
C VAL A 169 2.54 -6.02 5.13
N GLY A 170 3.21 -5.63 4.05
CA GLY A 170 4.10 -4.48 4.02
C GLY A 170 4.03 -3.73 2.70
N TRP A 171 4.48 -2.48 2.73
CA TRP A 171 4.37 -1.56 1.59
C TRP A 171 5.66 -0.80 1.33
N THR A 172 5.93 -0.51 0.07
CA THR A 172 7.03 0.34 -0.38
C THR A 172 6.62 1.14 -1.61
N ILE A 173 7.37 2.18 -1.97
CA ILE A 173 7.26 2.85 -3.26
C ILE A 173 8.45 2.41 -4.11
N GLU A 174 8.17 1.97 -5.34
CA GLU A 174 9.20 1.61 -6.31
C GLU A 174 10.09 2.80 -6.63
N ALA A 175 11.41 2.59 -6.55
CA ALA A 175 12.41 3.58 -6.92
C ALA A 175 12.93 3.26 -8.33
N GLY A 176 12.71 4.18 -9.27
CA GLY A 176 13.20 4.05 -10.65
C GLY A 176 14.56 4.72 -10.90
N ALA A 177 14.99 5.61 -10.00
CA ALA A 177 16.25 6.35 -10.13
C ALA A 177 17.24 5.97 -9.02
N ASP A 178 18.53 5.90 -9.35
CA ASP A 178 19.59 5.56 -8.39
C ASP A 178 19.62 6.49 -7.17
N ALA A 179 19.28 7.76 -7.37
CA ALA A 179 19.21 8.75 -6.30
C ALA A 179 18.11 8.48 -5.26
N ASP A 180 17.17 7.58 -5.57
CA ASP A 180 16.02 7.23 -4.72
C ASP A 180 16.19 5.85 -4.06
N LEU A 181 17.29 5.16 -4.37
CA LEU A 181 17.63 3.88 -3.77
C LEU A 181 18.40 4.04 -2.45
N PRO A 182 18.26 3.06 -1.53
CA PRO A 182 17.39 1.89 -1.61
C PRO A 182 15.90 2.23 -1.32
N GLU A 183 14.99 1.45 -1.91
CA GLU A 183 13.58 1.42 -1.50
C GLU A 183 13.48 1.08 0.00
N CYS A 184 12.56 1.72 0.72
CA CYS A 184 12.33 1.49 2.14
C CYS A 184 10.88 1.13 2.43
N ILE A 185 10.69 0.21 3.38
CA ILE A 185 9.36 -0.14 3.89
C ILE A 185 8.70 1.09 4.52
N LEU A 186 7.50 1.43 4.06
CA LEU A 186 6.68 2.51 4.59
C LEU A 186 6.03 2.12 5.92
N GLY A 187 5.67 0.84 6.04
CA GLY A 187 5.03 0.24 7.20
C GLY A 187 4.82 -1.25 6.97
N ALA A 188 4.56 -1.97 8.05
CA ALA A 188 4.17 -3.37 8.00
C ALA A 188 3.20 -3.70 9.14
N VAL A 189 2.28 -4.62 8.89
CA VAL A 189 1.25 -5.07 9.83
C VAL A 189 1.18 -6.59 9.82
N GLY A 190 1.17 -7.19 11.01
CA GLY A 190 0.87 -8.61 11.19
C GLY A 190 -0.63 -8.84 11.34
N MET A 191 -1.21 -9.59 10.42
CA MET A 191 -2.60 -10.06 10.42
C MET A 191 -2.60 -11.55 10.78
N ASN A 192 -2.83 -11.83 12.06
CA ASN A 192 -2.73 -13.18 12.60
C ASN A 192 -4.10 -13.66 13.07
N TYR A 193 -4.45 -14.89 12.67
CA TYR A 193 -5.64 -15.60 13.13
C TYR A 193 -6.93 -14.79 12.99
N MET A 194 -7.13 -14.17 11.83
CA MET A 194 -8.28 -13.30 11.60
C MET A 194 -9.57 -14.11 11.59
N ASP A 195 -10.46 -13.75 12.50
CA ASP A 195 -11.75 -14.41 12.71
C ASP A 195 -12.85 -13.58 12.03
N GLU A 196 -13.40 -14.11 10.94
CA GLU A 196 -14.43 -13.44 10.14
C GLU A 196 -15.69 -13.08 10.96
N SER A 197 -15.97 -13.81 12.04
CA SER A 197 -17.08 -13.48 12.95
C SER A 197 -16.92 -12.15 13.66
N LYS A 198 -15.69 -11.60 13.69
CA LYS A 198 -15.35 -10.31 14.30
C LYS A 198 -15.31 -9.18 13.27
N PHE A 199 -15.55 -9.46 11.99
CA PHE A 199 -15.53 -8.44 10.97
C PHE A 199 -16.75 -7.53 11.12
N LEU A 200 -16.52 -6.23 10.90
CA LEU A 200 -17.61 -5.26 10.85
C LEU A 200 -18.47 -5.57 9.63
N LYS A 201 -19.75 -5.84 9.87
CA LYS A 201 -20.74 -5.93 8.80
C LYS A 201 -21.19 -4.51 8.47
N ILE A 202 -20.91 -4.10 7.23
CA ILE A 202 -21.40 -2.85 6.68
C ILE A 202 -22.63 -3.23 5.87
N GLU A 203 -23.82 -2.88 6.38
CA GLU A 203 -25.11 -3.04 5.69
C GLU A 203 -25.43 -1.82 4.82
#